data_AF-A0A660DT94-F1
#
_entry.id   AF-A0A660DT94-F1
#
_cell.length_a   1.000
_cell.length_b   1.000
_cell.length_c   1.000
_cell.angle_alpha   90.00
_cell.angle_beta   90.00
_cell.angle_gamma   90.00
#
_symmetry.space_group_name_H-M   'P 1'
#
loop_
_entity.id
_entity.type
_entity.pdbx_description
1 polymer ?
#
loop_
_entity_poly.entity_id
_entity_poly.type
_entity_poly.pdbx_seq_one_letter_code
_entity_poly.pdbx_strand_id
1 'polypeptide(L)'
;MQAIKHYVDRSLSHVASSAYKRRLRRQLTQQLTQRYHTLVRTGTHEYAAFATTTREFENSGQYQRLRQLGGATDPELYLSRLAHWLYWPLIILLWLSVSWQFSNWRFSWLILVVAGAGLTIFNLLVDELRRHR
;
A
#
# COMPACT_ATOMS: atom_id res chain seq x y z
N MET A 1 11.45 -20.19 16.46
CA MET A 1 11.05 -20.00 15.03
C MET A 1 9.63 -19.46 14.83
N GLN A 2 8.60 -19.96 15.53
CA GLN A 2 7.22 -19.46 15.37
C GLN A 2 7.05 -17.98 15.77
N ALA A 3 7.76 -17.52 16.82
CA ALA A 3 7.70 -16.13 17.28
C ALA A 3 8.13 -15.10 16.21
N ILE A 4 9.21 -15.35 15.47
CA ILE A 4 9.69 -14.46 14.39
C ILE A 4 8.68 -14.40 13.25
N LYS A 5 8.14 -15.55 12.81
CA LYS A 5 7.07 -15.59 11.79
C LYS A 5 5.85 -14.79 12.24
N HIS A 6 5.42 -14.98 13.48
CA HIS A 6 4.24 -14.30 14.03
C HIS A 6 4.43 -12.78 14.14
N TYR A 7 5.65 -12.34 14.45
CA TYR A 7 6.02 -10.91 14.46
C TYR A 7 6.07 -10.31 13.06
N VAL A 8 6.67 -11.02 12.09
CA VAL A 8 6.72 -10.61 10.68
C VAL A 8 5.31 -10.52 10.08
N ASP A 9 4.44 -11.47 10.39
CA ASP A 9 3.06 -11.46 9.89
C ASP A 9 2.24 -10.33 10.51
N ARG A 10 2.40 -10.06 11.81
CA ARG A 10 1.76 -8.91 12.48
C ARG A 10 2.25 -7.59 11.90
N SER A 11 3.56 -7.43 11.68
CA SER A 11 4.12 -6.18 11.13
C SER A 11 3.75 -5.96 9.65
N LEU A 12 3.56 -7.03 8.88
CA LEU A 12 3.12 -6.96 7.49
C LEU A 12 1.59 -6.94 7.31
N SER A 13 0.81 -7.02 8.39
CA SER A 13 -0.66 -7.04 8.34
C SER A 13 -1.24 -5.85 7.57
N HIS A 14 -0.63 -4.67 7.70
CA HIS A 14 -1.08 -3.41 7.09
C HIS A 14 -0.55 -3.19 5.66
N VAL A 15 0.30 -4.08 5.13
CA VAL A 15 0.84 -3.98 3.77
C VAL A 15 -0.12 -4.74 2.84
N ALA A 16 -0.58 -4.10 1.76
CA ALA A 16 -1.43 -4.73 0.76
C ALA A 16 -0.77 -5.99 0.19
N SER A 17 -1.55 -7.02 -0.12
CA SER A 17 -1.05 -8.32 -0.57
C SER A 17 -0.51 -8.27 -2.00
N SER A 18 0.73 -7.78 -2.16
CA SER A 18 1.42 -7.73 -3.45
C SER A 18 2.55 -8.76 -3.54
N ALA A 19 3.07 -8.96 -4.76
CA ALA A 19 4.27 -9.76 -4.98
C ALA A 19 5.47 -9.22 -4.16
N TYR A 20 5.49 -7.91 -3.90
CA TYR A 20 6.44 -7.26 -3.00
C TYR A 20 6.27 -7.71 -1.55
N LYS A 21 5.05 -7.75 -1.00
CA LYS A 21 4.78 -8.28 0.36
C LYS A 21 5.36 -9.70 0.54
N ARG A 22 5.27 -10.55 -0.48
CA ARG A 22 5.82 -11.93 -0.45
C ARG A 22 7.34 -11.98 -0.44
N ARG A 23 8.01 -11.10 -1.20
CA ARG A 23 9.48 -10.99 -1.21
C ARG A 23 9.97 -10.38 0.11
N LEU A 24 9.29 -9.34 0.56
CA LEU A 24 9.58 -8.63 1.79
C LEU A 24 9.45 -9.53 3.02
N ARG A 25 8.38 -10.33 3.09
CA ARG A 25 8.22 -11.36 4.13
C ARG A 25 9.41 -12.31 4.18
N ARG A 26 9.89 -12.77 3.02
CA ARG A 26 11.04 -13.67 2.94
C ARG A 26 12.33 -13.00 3.42
N GLN A 27 12.64 -11.81 2.93
CA GLN A 27 13.83 -11.06 3.35
C GLN A 27 13.82 -10.75 4.85
N LEU A 28 12.71 -10.23 5.37
CA LEU A 28 12.56 -9.93 6.80
C LEU A 28 12.76 -11.18 7.67
N THR A 29 12.12 -12.28 7.27
CA THR A 29 12.24 -13.55 8.01
C THR A 29 13.68 -14.04 8.00
N GLN A 30 14.38 -13.99 6.86
CA GLN A 30 15.78 -14.42 6.77
C GLN A 30 16.71 -13.56 7.62
N GLN A 31 16.57 -12.23 7.55
CA GLN A 31 17.45 -11.30 8.25
C GLN A 31 17.26 -11.36 9.78
N LEU A 32 16.01 -11.38 10.25
CA LEU A 32 15.69 -11.55 11.67
C LEU A 32 16.17 -12.91 12.20
N THR A 33 16.01 -13.97 11.41
CA THR A 33 16.45 -15.32 11.80
C THR A 33 17.96 -15.41 11.89
N GLN A 34 18.70 -14.83 10.93
CA GLN A 34 20.16 -14.76 10.99
C GLN A 34 20.64 -14.00 12.21
N ARG A 35 20.03 -12.84 12.53
CA ARG A 35 20.44 -12.07 13.70
C ARG A 35 20.12 -12.75 15.02
N TYR A 36 18.95 -13.36 15.13
CA TYR A 36 18.58 -14.19 16.27
C TYR A 36 19.61 -15.29 16.52
N HIS A 37 20.00 -16.05 15.48
CA HIS A 37 21.00 -17.11 15.63
C HIS A 37 22.39 -16.59 16.03
N THR A 38 22.80 -15.40 15.56
CA THR A 38 24.08 -14.82 16.01
C THR A 38 24.06 -14.47 17.51
N LEU A 39 22.95 -13.95 18.03
CA LEU A 39 22.82 -13.58 19.44
C LEU A 39 22.73 -14.81 20.36
N VAL A 40 22.02 -15.85 19.91
CA VAL A 40 21.97 -17.12 20.66
C VAL A 40 23.36 -17.77 20.73
N ARG A 41 24.17 -17.70 19.67
CA ARG A 41 25.56 -18.21 19.68
C ARG A 41 26.49 -17.46 20.61
N THR A 42 26.24 -16.18 20.90
CA THR A 42 27.02 -15.38 21.84
C THR A 42 26.65 -15.62 23.32
N GLY A 43 25.81 -16.63 23.61
CA GLY A 43 25.44 -17.02 24.97
C GLY A 43 24.27 -16.22 25.55
N THR A 44 23.57 -15.44 24.72
CA THR A 44 22.39 -14.69 25.14
C THR A 44 21.17 -15.61 25.20
N HIS A 45 20.43 -15.63 26.31
CA HIS A 45 19.20 -16.42 26.43
C HIS A 45 18.21 -16.12 25.28
N GLU A 46 17.54 -17.16 24.75
CA GLU A 46 16.65 -17.08 23.59
C GLU A 46 15.62 -15.94 23.65
N TYR A 47 15.05 -15.70 24.84
CA TYR A 47 14.07 -14.63 25.05
C TYR A 47 14.70 -13.23 24.95
N ALA A 48 15.90 -13.05 25.52
CA ALA A 48 16.63 -11.79 25.47
C ALA A 48 17.16 -11.50 24.05
N ALA A 49 17.64 -12.54 23.35
CA ALA A 49 18.05 -12.47 21.95
C ALA A 49 16.89 -12.06 21.03
N PHE A 50 15.69 -12.61 21.27
CA PHE A 50 14.49 -12.22 20.53
C PHE A 50 14.13 -10.75 20.78
N ALA A 51 14.03 -10.33 22.05
CA ALA A 51 13.62 -8.97 22.42
C ALA A 51 14.60 -7.88 21.94
N THR A 52 15.90 -8.18 21.93
CA THR A 52 16.91 -7.27 21.37
C THR A 52 16.79 -7.19 19.85
N THR A 53 16.63 -8.33 19.16
CA THR A 53 16.50 -8.35 17.70
C THR A 53 15.26 -7.57 17.24
N THR A 54 14.11 -7.73 17.89
CA THR A 54 12.89 -6.99 17.52
C THR A 54 12.99 -5.50 17.82
N ARG A 55 13.57 -5.10 18.96
CA ARG A 55 13.82 -3.68 19.27
C ARG A 55 14.79 -3.01 18.31
N GLU A 56 15.91 -3.66 17.96
CA GLU A 56 16.84 -3.15 16.95
C GLU A 56 16.15 -2.97 15.60
N PHE A 57 15.31 -3.92 15.22
CA PHE A 57 14.60 -3.86 13.95
C PHE A 57 13.52 -2.76 13.93
N GLU A 58 12.84 -2.52 15.04
CA GLU A 58 11.88 -1.44 15.19
C GLU A 58 12.56 -0.06 15.14
N ASN A 59 13.69 0.09 15.84
CA ASN A 59 14.48 1.33 15.86
C ASN A 59 15.26 1.60 14.57
N SER A 60 15.57 0.58 13.76
CA SER A 60 16.37 0.75 12.53
C SER A 60 15.65 1.58 11.45
N GLY A 61 14.36 1.89 11.63
CA GLY A 61 13.54 2.57 10.64
C GLY A 61 13.35 1.75 9.35
N GLN A 62 13.83 0.50 9.31
CA GLN A 62 13.69 -0.38 8.15
C GLN A 62 12.22 -0.58 7.83
N TYR A 63 11.34 -0.76 8.81
CA TYR A 63 9.89 -0.85 8.56
C TYR A 63 9.33 0.37 7.81
N GLN A 64 9.73 1.59 8.18
CA GLN A 64 9.27 2.81 7.51
C GLN A 64 9.79 2.88 6.07
N ARG A 65 11.07 2.54 5.85
CA ARG A 65 11.65 2.47 4.50
C ARG A 65 11.00 1.38 3.65
N LEU A 66 10.68 0.24 4.23
CA LEU A 66 9.99 -0.87 3.56
C LEU A 66 8.54 -0.51 3.22
N ARG A 67 7.87 0.29 4.06
CA ARG A 67 6.56 0.88 3.75
C ARG A 67 6.63 1.84 2.56
N GLN A 68 7.67 2.68 2.52
CA GLN A 68 7.90 3.64 1.44
C GLN A 68 8.26 2.94 0.12
N LEU A 69 9.13 1.91 0.17
CA LEU A 69 9.54 1.12 -0.99
C LEU A 69 8.39 0.26 -1.54
N GLY A 70 7.57 -0.33 -0.66
CA GLY A 70 6.36 -1.05 -1.08
C GLY A 70 5.33 -0.14 -1.74
N GLY A 71 5.19 1.10 -1.25
CA GLY A 71 4.33 2.09 -1.89
C GLY A 71 4.83 2.57 -3.27
N ALA A 72 6.12 2.46 -3.56
CA ALA A 72 6.74 2.91 -4.81
C ALA A 72 6.87 1.81 -5.87
N THR A 73 6.81 0.53 -5.49
CA THR A 73 6.97 -0.61 -6.41
C THR A 73 5.67 -1.30 -6.83
N ASP A 74 4.53 -0.87 -6.29
CA ASP A 74 3.21 -1.35 -6.69
C ASP A 74 2.63 -0.43 -7.80
N PRO A 75 2.71 -0.81 -9.10
CA PRO A 75 2.21 0.01 -10.20
C PRO A 75 0.70 0.30 -10.08
N GLU A 76 -0.07 -0.56 -9.42
CA GLU A 76 -1.50 -0.33 -9.17
C GLU A 76 -1.77 0.85 -8.22
N LEU A 77 -0.93 1.02 -7.19
CA LEU A 77 -1.08 2.13 -6.22
C LEU A 77 -0.63 3.46 -6.84
N TYR A 78 0.34 3.39 -7.75
CA TYR A 78 0.80 4.53 -8.51
C TYR A 78 -0.26 4.98 -9.53
N LEU A 79 -0.85 4.04 -10.27
CA LEU A 79 -1.93 4.30 -11.20
C LEU A 79 -3.17 4.85 -10.50
N SER A 80 -3.55 4.33 -9.32
CA SER A 80 -4.72 4.85 -8.59
C SER A 80 -4.49 6.26 -8.04
N ARG A 81 -3.28 6.56 -7.56
CA ARG A 81 -2.91 7.91 -7.10
C ARG A 81 -2.83 8.91 -8.24
N LEU A 82 -2.17 8.56 -9.34
CA LEU A 82 -2.08 9.42 -10.52
C LEU A 82 -3.43 9.58 -11.19
N ALA A 83 -4.23 8.51 -11.28
CA ALA A 83 -5.59 8.58 -11.78
C ALA A 83 -6.38 9.59 -10.96
N HIS A 84 -6.39 9.51 -9.63
CA HIS A 84 -7.15 10.48 -8.84
C HIS A 84 -6.66 11.93 -9.02
N TRP A 85 -5.34 12.14 -9.06
CA TRP A 85 -4.74 13.46 -9.20
C TRP A 85 -4.88 14.08 -10.60
N LEU A 86 -4.96 13.28 -11.66
CA LEU A 86 -5.17 13.79 -13.03
C LEU A 86 -6.65 13.78 -13.43
N TYR A 87 -7.42 12.77 -13.00
CA TYR A 87 -8.82 12.57 -13.36
C TYR A 87 -9.69 13.77 -12.96
N TRP A 88 -9.57 14.22 -11.71
CA TRP A 88 -10.37 15.34 -11.21
C TRP A 88 -10.09 16.67 -11.92
N PRO A 89 -8.83 17.14 -12.06
CA PRO A 89 -8.58 18.37 -12.79
C PRO A 89 -8.95 18.26 -14.27
N LEU A 90 -8.81 17.08 -14.89
CA LEU A 90 -9.20 16.87 -16.28
C LEU A 90 -10.73 16.90 -16.45
N ILE A 91 -11.49 16.37 -15.49
CA ILE A 91 -12.96 16.54 -15.42
C ILE A 91 -13.35 17.98 -15.18
N ILE A 92 -12.66 18.69 -14.29
CA ILE A 92 -12.93 20.11 -14.04
C ILE A 92 -12.68 20.92 -15.31
N LEU A 93 -11.60 20.64 -16.04
CA LEU A 93 -11.32 21.28 -17.34
C LEU A 93 -12.41 20.97 -18.36
N LEU A 94 -12.80 19.70 -18.50
CA LEU A 94 -13.88 19.28 -19.39
C LEU A 94 -15.19 19.98 -19.03
N TRP A 95 -15.53 20.00 -17.73
CA TRP A 95 -16.71 20.68 -17.20
C TRP A 95 -16.66 22.18 -17.48
N LEU A 96 -15.50 22.83 -17.32
CA LEU A 96 -15.33 24.26 -17.58
C LEU A 96 -15.52 24.56 -19.07
N SER A 97 -14.90 23.75 -19.94
CA SER A 97 -15.02 23.88 -21.40
C SER A 97 -16.47 23.71 -21.86
N VAL A 98 -17.18 22.70 -21.36
CA VAL A 98 -18.59 22.46 -21.69
C VAL A 98 -19.48 23.57 -21.09
N SER A 99 -19.26 23.97 -19.84
CA SER A 99 -20.03 25.05 -19.21
C SER A 99 -19.91 26.37 -19.96
N TRP A 100 -18.70 26.67 -20.47
CA TRP A 100 -18.45 27.88 -21.24
C TRP A 100 -19.13 27.84 -22.61
N GLN A 101 -19.09 26.71 -23.30
CA GLN A 101 -19.70 26.54 -24.63
C GLN A 101 -21.23 26.69 -24.61
N PHE A 102 -21.89 26.18 -23.57
CA PHE A 102 -23.36 26.15 -23.51
C PHE A 102 -23.98 27.31 -22.70
N SER A 103 -23.16 28.13 -22.03
CA SER A 103 -23.56 29.24 -21.14
C SER A 103 -24.63 28.88 -20.08
N ASN A 104 -24.88 27.59 -19.90
CA ASN A 104 -25.97 27.04 -19.09
C ASN A 104 -25.39 26.43 -17.80
N TRP A 105 -24.99 27.32 -16.90
CA TRP A 105 -24.40 26.98 -15.59
C TRP A 105 -25.36 26.23 -14.66
N ARG A 106 -26.68 26.33 -14.91
CA ARG A 106 -27.72 25.69 -14.09
C ARG A 106 -27.70 24.16 -14.15
N PHE A 107 -27.28 23.58 -15.27
CA PHE A 107 -27.25 22.13 -15.46
C PHE A 107 -25.84 21.56 -15.52
N SER A 108 -24.82 22.39 -15.68
CA SER A 108 -23.46 21.91 -15.89
C SER A 108 -22.89 21.14 -14.70
N TRP A 109 -23.34 21.45 -13.48
CA TRP A 109 -22.92 20.72 -12.27
C TRP A 109 -23.33 19.23 -12.28
N LEU A 110 -24.32 18.83 -13.10
CA LEU A 110 -24.71 17.42 -13.25
C LEU A 110 -23.58 16.56 -13.81
N ILE A 111 -22.67 17.14 -14.61
CA ILE A 111 -21.50 16.44 -15.14
C ILE A 111 -20.61 15.92 -14.00
N LEU A 112 -20.48 16.68 -12.91
CA LEU A 112 -19.70 16.28 -11.74
C LEU A 112 -20.35 15.12 -10.99
N VAL A 113 -21.69 15.13 -10.87
CA VAL A 113 -22.45 14.04 -10.23
C VAL A 113 -22.34 12.77 -11.06
N VAL A 114 -22.53 12.85 -12.38
CA VAL A 114 -22.42 11.71 -13.29
C VAL A 114 -20.99 11.16 -13.31
N ALA A 115 -19.98 12.03 -13.34
CA ALA A 115 -18.58 11.61 -13.32
C ALA A 115 -18.17 10.95 -11.99
N GLY A 116 -18.69 11.45 -10.86
CA GLY A 116 -18.50 10.84 -9.55
C GLY A 116 -19.14 9.45 -9.45
N ALA A 117 -20.41 9.35 -9.84
CA ALA A 117 -21.15 8.08 -9.85
C ALA A 117 -20.51 7.06 -10.80
N GLY A 118 -20.09 7.49 -11.99
CA GLY A 118 -19.38 6.66 -12.96
C GLY A 118 -18.07 6.08 -12.42
N LEU A 119 -17.29 6.89 -11.69
CA LEU A 119 -16.06 6.42 -11.04
C LEU A 119 -16.35 5.35 -9.99
N THR A 120 -17.40 5.53 -9.18
CA THR A 120 -17.80 4.54 -8.16
C THR A 120 -18.20 3.21 -8.80
N ILE A 121 -19.01 3.25 -9.85
CA ILE A 121 -19.44 2.04 -10.58
C ILE A 121 -18.23 1.36 -11.23
N PHE A 122 -17.33 2.12 -11.87
CA PHE A 122 -16.12 1.57 -12.47
C PHE A 122 -15.25 0.85 -11.43
N ASN A 123 -15.02 1.45 -10.27
CA ASN A 123 -14.25 0.82 -9.19
C ASN A 123 -14.90 -0.48 -8.71
N LEU A 124 -16.24 -0.49 -8.55
CA LEU A 124 -16.98 -1.70 -8.19
C LEU A 124 -16.82 -2.80 -9.24
N LEU A 125 -16.84 -2.46 -10.53
CA LEU A 125 -16.69 -3.40 -11.65
C LEU A 125 -15.27 -3.99 -11.71
N VAL A 126 -14.25 -3.15 -11.49
CA VAL A 126 -12.86 -3.58 -11.40
C VAL A 126 -12.63 -4.49 -10.20
N ASP A 127 -13.20 -4.16 -9.05
CA ASP A 127 -13.11 -4.98 -7.85
C ASP A 127 -13.79 -6.35 -8.05
N GLU A 128 -14.91 -6.38 -8.77
CA GLU A 128 -15.60 -7.63 -9.11
C GLU A 128 -14.79 -8.51 -10.07
N LEU A 129 -14.21 -7.92 -11.12
CA LEU A 129 -13.31 -8.62 -12.03
C LEU A 129 -12.06 -9.16 -11.32
N ARG A 130 -11.60 -8.46 -10.28
CA ARG A 130 -10.45 -8.86 -9.46
C ARG A 130 -10.80 -10.00 -8.50
N ARG A 131 -12.02 -10.06 -7.98
CA ARG A 131 -12.48 -11.18 -7.13
C ARG A 131 -12.52 -12.52 -7.85
N HIS A 132 -12.67 -12.51 -9.17
CA HIS A 132 -12.75 -13.72 -10.01
C HIS A 132 -11.40 -14.17 -10.62
N ARG A 133 -10.28 -13.51 -10.29
CA ARG A 133 -8.91 -13.91 -10.69
C ARG A 133 -8.11 -14.42 -9.48
#